data_AF-A0A382TZZ1-F1
#
_entry.id   AF-A0A382TZZ1-F1
#
_cell.length_a   1.000
_cell.length_b   1.000
_cell.length_c   1.000
_cell.angle_alpha   90.00
_cell.angle_beta   90.00
_cell.angle_gamma   90.00
#
_symmetry.space_group_name_H-M   'P 1'
#
loop_
_entity.id
_entity.type
_entity.pdbx_description
1 polymer ?
#
loop_
_entity_poly.entity_id
_entity_poly.type
_entity_poly.pdbx_seq_one_letter_code
_entity_poly.pdbx_strand_id
1 'polypeptide(L)'
;RIALSRGLRDVEYVEMVGTVATIAGIDSFHRSLGMPAKELPVPRPGDPSRRRPTRARKDGAWVPMVAREDLDPEDADLYTKDRDGYVIRAMSLVPDEVRSLIDQSQSFYVRNLSNLTEGRSLSRPQIELIAARVSALNECFY
;
A
#
# COMPACT_ATOMS: atom_id res chain seq x y z
N ARG A 1 -3.51 -17.35 -5.86
CA ARG A 1 -4.67 -18.22 -6.23
C ARG A 1 -5.02 -19.26 -5.15
N ILE A 2 -4.03 -19.92 -4.55
CA ILE A 2 -4.24 -20.98 -3.54
C ILE A 2 -4.97 -20.49 -2.27
N ALA A 3 -4.72 -19.25 -1.82
CA ALA A 3 -5.34 -18.72 -0.59
C ALA A 3 -6.87 -18.59 -0.70
N LEU A 4 -7.37 -17.94 -1.75
CA LEU A 4 -8.82 -17.77 -1.99
C LEU A 4 -9.52 -19.11 -2.22
N SER A 5 -8.86 -20.05 -2.94
CA SER A 5 -9.42 -21.39 -3.16
C SER A 5 -9.47 -22.26 -1.90
N ARG A 6 -8.86 -21.82 -0.80
CA ARG A 6 -8.85 -22.51 0.50
C ARG A 6 -9.77 -21.87 1.54
N GLY A 7 -10.69 -21.00 1.11
CA GLY A 7 -11.75 -20.44 1.96
C GLY A 7 -11.50 -19.03 2.48
N LEU A 8 -10.37 -18.42 2.13
CA LEU A 8 -10.11 -17.02 2.45
C LEU A 8 -10.94 -16.09 1.56
N ARG A 9 -11.64 -15.12 2.15
CA ARG A 9 -12.39 -14.11 1.40
C ARG A 9 -11.42 -13.12 0.73
N ASP A 10 -11.85 -12.52 -0.37
CA ASP A 10 -11.05 -11.54 -1.11
C ASP A 10 -10.70 -10.31 -0.25
N VAL A 11 -11.64 -9.83 0.56
CA VAL A 11 -11.42 -8.77 1.56
C VAL A 11 -10.38 -9.15 2.61
N GLU A 12 -10.42 -10.37 3.15
CA GLU A 12 -9.47 -10.83 4.17
C GLU A 12 -8.06 -10.95 3.58
N TYR A 13 -7.97 -11.39 2.32
CA TYR A 13 -6.71 -11.41 1.60
C TYR A 13 -6.12 -10.00 1.45
N VAL A 14 -6.93 -9.04 1.01
CA VAL A 14 -6.46 -7.65 0.80
C VAL A 14 -6.10 -6.99 2.13
N GLU A 15 -6.88 -7.19 3.19
CA GLU A 15 -6.56 -6.74 4.55
C GLU A 15 -5.21 -7.27 5.02
N MET A 16 -4.96 -8.58 4.88
CA MET A 16 -3.66 -9.16 5.24
C MET A 16 -2.51 -8.57 4.41
N VAL A 17 -2.72 -8.34 3.11
CA VAL A 17 -1.70 -7.73 2.26
C VAL A 17 -1.38 -6.30 2.72
N GLY A 18 -2.39 -5.47 2.98
CA GLY A 18 -2.21 -4.09 3.44
C GLY A 18 -1.52 -4.02 4.81
N THR A 19 -1.98 -4.85 5.75
CA THR A 19 -1.37 -4.98 7.09
C THR A 19 0.11 -5.42 7.01
N VAL A 20 0.42 -6.47 6.24
CA VAL A 20 1.79 -6.97 6.08
C VAL A 20 2.67 -5.96 5.35
N ALA A 21 2.17 -5.30 4.31
CA ALA A 21 2.90 -4.26 3.59
C ALA A 21 3.24 -3.08 4.51
N THR A 22 2.29 -2.67 5.35
CA THR A 22 2.48 -1.62 6.35
C THR A 22 3.58 -2.00 7.34
N ILE A 23 3.54 -3.20 7.92
CA ILE A 23 4.56 -3.68 8.87
C ILE A 23 5.93 -3.77 8.18
N ALA A 24 5.99 -4.37 6.99
CA ALA A 24 7.22 -4.52 6.23
C ALA A 24 7.86 -3.17 5.89
N GLY A 25 7.06 -2.15 5.56
CA GLY A 25 7.52 -0.78 5.34
C GLY A 25 8.15 -0.19 6.60
N ILE A 26 7.48 -0.29 7.75
CA ILE A 26 7.98 0.22 9.04
C ILE A 26 9.29 -0.48 9.43
N ASP A 27 9.34 -1.80 9.35
CA ASP A 27 10.51 -2.59 9.73
C ASP A 27 11.70 -2.31 8.81
N SER A 28 11.45 -2.17 7.50
CA SER A 28 12.49 -1.81 6.54
C SER A 28 13.05 -0.42 6.80
N PHE A 29 12.19 0.53 7.19
CA PHE A 29 12.61 1.87 7.58
C PHE A 29 13.46 1.85 8.85
N HIS A 30 13.04 1.14 9.90
CA HIS A 30 13.82 0.98 11.13
C HIS A 30 15.18 0.35 10.86
N ARG A 31 15.22 -0.75 10.11
CA ARG A 31 16.46 -1.42 9.72
C ARG A 31 17.41 -0.48 8.97
N SER A 32 16.87 0.35 8.07
CA SER A 32 17.66 1.32 7.30
C SER A 32 18.27 2.42 8.18
N LEU A 33 17.63 2.73 9.31
CA LEU A 33 18.13 3.67 10.31
C LEU A 33 19.01 3.01 11.39
N GLY A 34 19.27 1.69 11.30
CA GLY A 34 19.98 0.94 12.34
C GLY A 34 19.21 0.82 13.65
N MET A 35 17.89 1.03 13.63
CA MET A 35 17.01 0.90 14.78
C MET A 35 16.50 -0.54 14.92
N PRO A 36 16.21 -1.01 16.15
CA PRO A 36 15.56 -2.30 16.34
C PRO A 36 14.13 -2.28 15.76
N ALA A 37 13.65 -3.44 15.33
CA ALA A 37 12.24 -3.62 14.97
C ALA A 37 11.35 -3.34 16.19
N LYS A 38 10.18 -2.74 15.97
CA LYS A 38 9.23 -2.49 17.04
C LYS A 38 8.44 -3.76 17.36
N GLU A 39 8.11 -3.94 18.62
CA GLU A 39 7.13 -4.97 19.01
C GLU A 39 5.75 -4.62 18.43
N LEU A 40 5.01 -5.66 18.04
CA LEU A 40 3.63 -5.48 17.61
C LEU A 40 2.77 -4.95 18.77
N PRO A 41 1.83 -4.04 18.51
CA PRO A 41 0.94 -3.56 19.54
C PRO A 41 0.06 -4.70 20.07
N VAL A 42 -0.36 -4.59 21.34
CA VAL A 42 -1.33 -5.51 21.92
C VAL A 42 -2.66 -5.38 21.16
N PRO A 43 -3.22 -6.49 20.62
CA PRO A 43 -4.52 -6.45 19.96
C PRO A 43 -5.61 -5.90 20.88
N ARG A 44 -6.46 -5.02 20.36
CA ARG A 44 -7.61 -4.50 21.09
C ARG A 44 -8.80 -5.44 20.89
N PRO A 45 -9.66 -5.63 21.91
CA PRO A 45 -10.89 -6.39 21.75
C PRO A 45 -11.83 -5.70 20.74
N GLY A 46 -12.57 -6.48 19.96
CA GLY A 46 -13.54 -6.00 18.98
C GLY A 46 -13.78 -7.00 17.86
N ASP A 47 -14.87 -6.82 17.14
CA ASP A 47 -15.15 -7.59 15.93
C ASP A 47 -14.59 -6.86 14.70
N PRO A 48 -14.02 -7.59 13.72
CA PRO A 48 -13.64 -6.98 12.45
C PRO A 48 -14.89 -6.46 11.74
N SER A 49 -14.77 -5.34 11.02
CA SER A 49 -15.89 -4.74 10.28
C SER A 49 -16.49 -5.71 9.26
N ARG A 50 -15.63 -6.56 8.68
CA ARG A 50 -15.95 -7.50 7.58
C ARG A 50 -16.63 -6.81 6.40
N ARG A 51 -16.45 -5.48 6.27
CA ARG A 51 -17.04 -4.66 5.22
C ARG A 51 -16.42 -5.02 3.88
N ARG A 52 -17.26 -5.13 2.87
CA ARG A 52 -16.84 -5.25 1.47
C ARG A 52 -17.56 -4.17 0.67
N PRO A 53 -16.83 -3.27 -0.03
CA PRO A 53 -17.45 -2.25 -0.86
C PRO A 53 -18.45 -2.84 -1.85
N THR A 54 -19.60 -2.19 -1.98
CA THR A 54 -20.76 -2.76 -2.70
C THR A 54 -20.51 -2.89 -4.20
N ARG A 55 -19.76 -1.94 -4.77
CA ARG A 55 -19.49 -1.84 -6.21
C ARG A 55 -18.10 -2.35 -6.63
N ALA A 56 -17.43 -3.13 -5.77
CA ALA A 56 -16.14 -3.74 -6.11
C ALA A 56 -16.26 -4.77 -7.24
N ARG A 57 -15.48 -4.62 -8.31
CA ARG A 57 -15.51 -5.45 -9.51
C ARG A 57 -14.13 -5.96 -9.93
N LYS A 58 -14.08 -7.09 -10.62
CA LYS A 58 -12.86 -7.55 -11.29
C LYS A 58 -12.67 -6.75 -12.58
N ASP A 59 -11.56 -6.01 -12.65
CA ASP A 59 -11.23 -5.15 -13.78
C ASP A 59 -9.74 -5.28 -14.10
N GLY A 60 -9.37 -6.40 -14.74
CA GLY A 60 -7.99 -6.74 -15.13
C GLY A 60 -7.04 -7.18 -13.99
N ALA A 61 -7.33 -6.81 -12.74
CA ALA A 61 -6.53 -7.22 -11.57
C ALA A 61 -6.93 -8.59 -11.01
N TRP A 62 -6.06 -9.17 -10.18
CA TRP A 62 -6.31 -10.48 -9.56
C TRP A 62 -7.42 -10.42 -8.48
N VAL A 63 -7.49 -9.34 -7.71
CA VAL A 63 -8.54 -9.08 -6.72
C VAL A 63 -9.54 -8.04 -7.27
N PRO A 64 -10.82 -8.08 -6.85
CA PRO A 64 -11.75 -7.01 -7.17
C PRO A 64 -11.27 -5.65 -6.64
N MET A 65 -11.53 -4.59 -7.39
CA MET A 65 -11.18 -3.21 -7.05
C MET A 65 -12.42 -2.32 -7.19
N VAL A 66 -12.40 -1.16 -6.55
CA VAL A 66 -13.43 -0.13 -6.65
C VAL A 66 -12.89 0.98 -7.55
N ALA A 67 -13.62 1.34 -8.60
CA ALA A 67 -13.25 2.50 -9.41
C ALA A 67 -13.64 3.80 -8.68
N ARG A 68 -13.10 4.95 -9.09
CA ARG A 68 -13.37 6.23 -8.43
C ARG A 68 -14.86 6.57 -8.44
N GLU A 69 -15.50 6.40 -9.57
CA GLU A 69 -16.93 6.58 -9.79
C GLU A 69 -17.78 5.58 -9.01
N ASP A 70 -17.15 4.51 -8.48
CA ASP A 70 -17.79 3.42 -7.78
C ASP A 70 -17.60 3.40 -6.26
N LEU A 71 -16.93 4.41 -5.72
CA LEU A 71 -16.78 4.55 -4.28
C LEU A 71 -18.13 4.70 -3.57
N ASP A 72 -18.27 4.03 -2.44
CA ASP A 72 -19.35 4.31 -1.50
C ASP A 72 -19.14 5.75 -0.93
N PRO A 73 -20.19 6.50 -0.56
CA PRO A 73 -20.04 7.90 -0.14
C PRO A 73 -19.07 8.14 1.01
N GLU A 74 -18.98 7.17 1.93
CA GLU A 74 -18.04 7.16 3.06
C GLU A 74 -16.57 6.99 2.66
N ASP A 75 -16.30 6.54 1.44
CA ASP A 75 -14.97 6.27 0.90
C ASP A 75 -14.56 7.25 -0.21
N ALA A 76 -15.26 8.38 -0.34
CA ALA A 76 -14.98 9.41 -1.35
C ALA A 76 -13.55 9.99 -1.26
N ASP A 77 -12.87 9.81 -0.12
CA ASP A 77 -11.51 10.29 0.15
C ASP A 77 -10.39 9.38 -0.39
N LEU A 78 -10.70 8.15 -0.82
CA LEU A 78 -9.67 7.18 -1.22
C LEU A 78 -8.77 7.69 -2.35
N TYR A 79 -9.36 8.33 -3.35
CA TYR A 79 -8.63 8.82 -4.53
C TYR A 79 -8.59 10.34 -4.60
N THR A 80 -7.42 10.92 -4.83
CA THR A 80 -7.27 12.35 -5.21
C THR A 80 -6.89 12.45 -6.67
N LYS A 81 -6.95 13.65 -7.28
CA LYS A 81 -6.59 13.84 -8.70
C LYS A 81 -5.23 13.25 -9.07
N ASP A 82 -4.28 13.32 -8.14
CA ASP A 82 -2.91 12.87 -8.35
C ASP A 82 -2.63 11.48 -7.73
N ARG A 83 -3.68 10.78 -7.31
CA ARG A 83 -3.57 9.55 -6.51
C ARG A 83 -4.65 8.53 -6.86
N ASP A 84 -4.40 7.78 -7.93
CA ASP A 84 -5.25 6.68 -8.42
C ASP A 84 -4.45 5.49 -9.00
N GLY A 85 -3.16 5.40 -8.66
CA GLY A 85 -2.27 4.34 -9.15
C GLY A 85 -2.72 2.93 -8.76
N TYR A 86 -2.23 1.92 -9.48
CA TYR A 86 -2.68 0.54 -9.34
C TYR A 86 -2.50 -0.07 -7.95
N VAL A 87 -1.48 0.34 -7.18
CA VAL A 87 -1.31 -0.09 -5.78
C VAL A 87 -2.51 0.33 -4.92
N ILE A 88 -2.96 1.58 -5.08
CA ILE A 88 -4.08 2.14 -4.33
C ILE A 88 -5.38 1.50 -4.79
N ARG A 89 -5.55 1.31 -6.11
CA ARG A 89 -6.70 0.58 -6.66
C ARG A 89 -6.75 -0.87 -6.16
N ALA A 90 -5.62 -1.57 -6.08
CA ALA A 90 -5.57 -2.96 -5.61
C ALA A 90 -6.02 -3.11 -4.15
N MET A 91 -5.78 -2.11 -3.31
CA MET A 91 -6.19 -2.12 -1.89
C MET A 91 -7.58 -1.55 -1.65
N SER A 92 -8.23 -0.96 -2.65
CA SER A 92 -9.56 -0.35 -2.51
C SER A 92 -10.68 -1.30 -2.08
N LEU A 93 -10.45 -2.61 -2.15
CA LEU A 93 -11.37 -3.61 -1.60
C LEU A 93 -11.48 -3.53 -0.07
N VAL A 94 -10.47 -2.96 0.60
CA VAL A 94 -10.47 -2.62 2.03
C VAL A 94 -10.05 -1.15 2.18
N PRO A 95 -11.00 -0.20 2.14
CA PRO A 95 -10.71 1.24 2.12
C PRO A 95 -9.79 1.74 3.25
N ASP A 96 -9.86 1.13 4.43
CA ASP A 96 -8.99 1.49 5.55
C ASP A 96 -7.51 1.12 5.31
N GLU A 97 -7.23 0.11 4.48
CA GLU A 97 -5.86 -0.22 4.07
C GLU A 97 -5.29 0.81 3.08
N VAL A 98 -6.15 1.39 2.23
CA VAL A 98 -5.74 2.53 1.39
C VAL A 98 -5.37 3.73 2.28
N ARG A 99 -6.20 4.06 3.27
CA ARG A 99 -5.92 5.14 4.23
C ARG A 99 -4.62 4.90 4.99
N SER A 100 -4.40 3.67 5.45
CA SER A 100 -3.17 3.25 6.16
C SER A 100 -1.92 3.38 5.27
N LEU A 101 -1.99 2.93 4.01
CA LEU A 101 -0.90 3.13 3.05
C LEU A 101 -0.58 4.61 2.87
N ILE A 102 -1.61 5.45 2.70
CA ILE A 102 -1.43 6.88 2.48
C ILE A 102 -0.72 7.51 3.68
N ASP A 103 -1.25 7.30 4.88
CA ASP A 103 -0.70 7.85 6.13
C ASP A 103 0.76 7.45 6.33
N GLN A 104 1.06 6.17 6.13
CA GLN A 104 2.42 5.65 6.17
C GLN A 104 3.32 6.31 5.10
N SER A 105 2.87 6.35 3.84
CA SER A 105 3.67 6.85 2.73
C SER A 105 4.08 8.32 2.93
N GLN A 106 3.17 9.16 3.45
CA GLN A 106 3.47 10.56 3.76
C GLN A 106 4.56 10.71 4.82
N SER A 107 4.70 9.74 5.72
CA SER A 107 5.74 9.72 6.75
C SER A 107 7.10 9.23 6.23
N PHE A 108 7.11 8.38 5.19
CA PHE A 108 8.36 7.86 4.60
C PHE A 108 8.96 8.78 3.55
N TYR A 109 8.15 9.62 2.90
CA TYR A 109 8.64 10.53 1.89
C TYR A 109 9.20 11.82 2.52
N VAL A 110 10.46 12.10 2.24
CA VAL A 110 11.06 13.42 2.51
C VAL A 110 10.28 14.47 1.71
N ARG A 111 10.01 15.63 2.30
CA ARG A 111 9.36 16.75 1.59
C ARG A 111 10.11 17.02 0.28
N ASN A 112 9.36 17.00 -0.83
CA ASN A 112 9.81 17.37 -2.19
C ASN A 112 10.77 16.38 -2.88
N LEU A 113 10.39 15.11 -3.02
CA LEU A 113 11.07 14.12 -3.89
C LEU A 113 11.30 14.61 -5.33
N SER A 114 10.41 15.47 -5.83
CA SER A 114 10.50 16.10 -7.15
C SER A 114 11.66 17.09 -7.26
N ASN A 115 12.14 17.64 -6.15
CA ASN A 115 13.34 18.47 -6.14
C ASN A 115 14.58 17.57 -6.12
N LEU A 116 15.22 17.46 -7.28
CA LEU A 116 16.38 16.60 -7.49
C LEU A 116 17.71 17.25 -7.09
N THR A 117 17.71 18.53 -6.70
CA THR A 117 18.92 19.33 -6.48
C THR A 117 19.27 19.53 -5.01
N GLU A 118 18.39 19.18 -4.06
CA GLU A 118 18.64 19.36 -2.63
C GLU A 118 18.90 18.03 -1.89
N GLY A 119 19.92 18.04 -1.03
CA GLY A 119 20.04 17.09 0.10
C GLY A 119 20.38 15.63 -0.24
N ARG A 120 21.01 15.33 -1.39
CA ARG A 120 21.30 13.93 -1.79
C ARG A 120 22.79 13.61 -1.74
N SER A 121 23.14 12.51 -1.08
CA SER A 121 24.47 11.91 -1.12
C SER A 121 24.73 11.10 -2.41
N LEU A 122 23.68 10.83 -3.19
CA LEU A 122 23.74 10.07 -4.44
C LEU A 122 23.32 10.95 -5.63
N SER A 123 24.04 10.81 -6.74
CA SER A 123 23.68 11.42 -8.03
C SER A 123 22.42 10.79 -8.61
N ARG A 124 21.74 11.51 -9.54
CA ARG A 124 20.54 11.00 -10.21
C ARG A 124 20.76 9.62 -10.88
N PRO A 125 21.83 9.39 -11.66
CA PRO A 125 22.07 8.07 -12.27
C PRO A 125 22.24 6.94 -11.23
N GLN A 126 22.86 7.21 -10.08
CA GLN A 126 23.00 6.20 -9.01
C GLN A 126 21.65 5.86 -8.38
N ILE A 127 20.79 6.87 -8.17
CA ILE A 127 19.43 6.66 -7.67
C ILE A 127 18.62 5.82 -8.65
N GLU A 128 18.67 6.16 -9.94
CA GLU A 128 17.97 5.40 -10.99
C GLU A 128 18.49 3.97 -11.10
N LEU A 129 19.81 3.75 -10.96
CA LEU A 129 20.39 2.40 -10.97
C LEU A 129 19.86 1.57 -9.78
N ILE A 130 19.80 2.14 -8.58
CA ILE A 130 19.25 1.48 -7.41
C ILE A 130 17.76 1.20 -7.61
N ALA A 131 16.99 2.20 -8.06
CA ALA A 131 15.56 2.05 -8.31
C ALA A 131 15.28 0.96 -9.35
N ALA A 132 15.99 0.97 -10.48
CA ALA A 132 15.86 -0.05 -11.52
C ALA A 132 16.20 -1.45 -11.00
N ARG A 133 17.27 -1.59 -10.20
CA ARG A 133 17.64 -2.87 -9.59
C ARG A 133 16.58 -3.36 -8.60
N VAL A 134 16.05 -2.48 -7.75
CA VAL A 134 14.97 -2.80 -6.82
C VAL A 134 13.72 -3.22 -7.57
N SER A 135 13.32 -2.49 -8.62
CA SER A 135 12.17 -2.84 -9.45
C SER A 135 12.35 -4.20 -10.13
N ALA A 136 13.53 -4.48 -10.68
CA ALA A 136 13.83 -5.76 -11.31
C ALA A 136 13.80 -6.94 -10.31
N LEU A 137 14.29 -6.74 -9.09
CA LEU A 137 14.28 -7.77 -8.03
C LEU A 137 12.88 -8.04 -7.47
N ASN A 138 12.01 -7.03 -7.45
CA ASN A 138 10.65 -7.13 -6.92
C ASN A 138 9.58 -7.34 -8.01
N GLU A 139 9.99 -7.48 -9.27
CA GLU A 139 9.08 -7.61 -10.42
C GLU A 139 8.06 -6.46 -10.51
N CYS A 140 8.46 -5.26 -10.08
CA CYS A 140 7.65 -4.03 -10.16
C CYS A 140 7.71 -3.43 -11.57
N PHE A 141 7.04 -4.07 -12.51
CA PHE A 141 6.89 -3.58 -13.88
C PHE A 141 5.62 -2.69 -13.97
N TYR A 142 5.77 -1.51 -14.57
CA TYR A 142 4.66 -0.59 -14.86
C TYR A 142 4.29 -0.62 -16.33
#